data_AF-A0A7S0CCV0-F1
#
_entry.id   AF-A0A7S0CCV0-F1
#
_cell.length_a   1.000
_cell.length_b   1.000
_cell.length_c   1.000
_cell.angle_alpha   90.00
_cell.angle_beta   90.00
_cell.angle_gamma   90.00
#
_symmetry.space_group_name_H-M   'P 1'
#
loop_
_entity.id
_entity.type
_entity.pdbx_description
1 polymer ?
#
loop_
_entity_poly.entity_id
_entity_poly.type
_entity_poly.pdbx_seq_one_letter_code
_entity_poly.pdbx_strand_id
1 'polypeptide(L)'
;LPSLSTSITDSIQSTPKPTIIEQPDSTMNSIGSTDNDVTCSSALDIMAFLSDLRAKYAHQSTFLQSVEEMALSLQPLFEDPERGDFYKRAFLVMAEPERTVSFRVAWVDDKGIMRINRGWRVEFSSVLGPYKGGLRFHPTVDEGILKFLGFEQMFKNALTGLPLGGGKGGADFDPKGKSPREVQSF
;
A
#
# COMPACT_ATOMS: atom_id res chain seq x y z
N LEU A 1 54.08 -20.51 4.60
CA LEU A 1 54.49 -20.64 6.02
C LEU A 1 55.14 -19.33 6.46
N PRO A 2 54.91 -18.84 7.68
CA PRO A 2 54.19 -19.45 8.82
C PRO A 2 52.76 -18.89 8.95
N SER A 3 51.69 -19.63 9.26
CA SER A 3 51.36 -20.53 10.38
C SER A 3 51.29 -19.86 11.75
N LEU A 4 50.07 -19.60 12.22
CA LEU A 4 49.69 -19.74 13.62
C LEU A 4 48.26 -20.28 13.68
N SER A 5 48.19 -21.56 14.03
CA SER A 5 47.02 -22.29 14.47
C SER A 5 46.76 -22.01 15.95
N THR A 6 45.49 -21.82 16.35
CA THR A 6 44.97 -22.50 17.55
C THR A 6 43.46 -22.63 17.49
N SER A 7 43.01 -23.87 17.60
CA SER A 7 41.65 -24.38 17.81
C SER A 7 41.24 -24.29 19.28
N ILE A 8 39.99 -23.88 19.58
CA ILE A 8 39.25 -24.21 20.81
C ILE A 8 37.74 -24.16 20.42
N THR A 9 37.10 -25.28 20.07
CA THR A 9 36.27 -26.20 20.89
C THR A 9 35.13 -25.55 21.68
N ASP A 10 33.92 -26.02 21.33
CA ASP A 10 32.77 -26.36 22.16
C ASP A 10 32.14 -25.33 23.09
N SER A 11 30.92 -24.93 22.76
CA SER A 11 29.80 -24.92 23.72
C SER A 11 28.46 -24.79 23.00
N ILE A 12 27.92 -25.96 22.63
CA ILE A 12 26.51 -26.14 22.32
C ILE A 12 25.74 -25.89 23.62
N GLN A 13 25.06 -24.74 23.73
CA GLN A 13 24.09 -24.53 24.80
C GLN A 13 22.78 -25.24 24.42
N SER A 14 22.62 -26.42 25.03
CA SER A 14 21.37 -27.17 25.14
C SER A 14 20.28 -26.30 25.79
N THR A 15 19.27 -25.89 25.01
CA THR A 15 18.04 -25.32 25.56
C THR A 15 17.16 -26.43 26.16
N PRO A 16 16.50 -26.18 27.31
CA PRO A 16 15.73 -27.21 28.00
C PRO A 16 14.44 -27.58 27.25
N LYS A 17 14.14 -28.89 27.25
CA LYS A 17 12.93 -29.52 26.70
C LYS A 17 11.66 -28.92 27.34
N PRO A 18 10.57 -28.70 26.58
CA PRO A 18 9.31 -28.22 27.15
C PRO A 18 8.62 -29.33 27.96
N THR A 19 8.22 -28.99 29.18
CA THR A 19 7.40 -29.81 30.07
C THR A 19 5.98 -29.91 29.54
N ILE A 20 5.50 -31.13 29.31
CA ILE A 20 4.10 -31.44 28.99
C ILE A 20 3.27 -31.25 30.26
N ILE A 21 2.28 -30.34 30.21
CA ILE A 21 1.25 -30.22 31.24
C ILE A 21 0.10 -31.13 30.79
N GLU A 22 -0.18 -32.16 31.58
CA GLU A 22 -1.34 -33.06 31.41
C GLU A 22 -2.65 -32.28 31.62
N GLN A 23 -3.62 -32.46 30.73
CA GLN A 23 -5.01 -32.06 30.96
C GLN A 23 -5.74 -33.18 31.73
N PRO A 24 -6.56 -32.87 32.75
CA PRO A 24 -7.47 -33.85 33.31
C PRO A 24 -8.72 -33.97 32.44
N ASP A 25 -8.98 -35.21 32.01
CA ASP A 25 -10.20 -35.68 31.37
C ASP A 25 -11.37 -35.62 32.37
N SER A 26 -12.50 -35.00 31.99
CA SER A 26 -13.76 -35.21 32.70
C SER A 26 -14.96 -35.14 31.75
N THR A 27 -15.76 -36.19 31.84
CA THR A 27 -16.89 -36.59 31.01
C THR A 27 -18.20 -35.81 31.28
N MET A 28 -18.95 -35.56 30.18
CA MET A 28 -20.42 -35.54 30.02
C MET A 28 -21.30 -34.69 30.97
N ASN A 29 -22.05 -33.71 30.43
CA ASN A 29 -23.50 -33.85 30.10
C ASN A 29 -24.23 -32.54 29.68
N SER A 30 -25.26 -32.77 28.84
CA SER A 30 -26.55 -32.06 28.66
C SER A 30 -26.64 -30.62 28.10
N ILE A 31 -27.15 -30.56 26.87
CA ILE A 31 -28.33 -29.80 26.37
C ILE A 31 -28.70 -28.51 27.12
N GLY A 32 -28.56 -27.39 26.43
CA GLY A 32 -29.18 -26.11 26.76
C GLY A 32 -29.23 -25.22 25.52
N SER A 33 -30.39 -25.20 24.87
CA SER A 33 -30.77 -24.21 23.86
C SER A 33 -30.89 -22.84 24.50
N THR A 34 -30.10 -21.88 24.03
CA THR A 34 -30.48 -20.46 24.06
C THR A 34 -29.90 -19.80 22.83
N ASP A 35 -30.82 -19.40 21.95
CA ASP A 35 -30.60 -18.44 20.89
C ASP A 35 -29.85 -17.22 21.45
N ASN A 36 -28.58 -17.08 21.08
CA ASN A 36 -27.88 -15.81 21.19
C ASN A 36 -27.85 -15.20 19.79
N ASP A 37 -29.00 -14.61 19.46
CA ASP A 37 -29.14 -13.31 18.83
C ASP A 37 -27.83 -12.80 18.20
N VAL A 38 -27.68 -13.07 16.90
CA VAL A 38 -26.67 -12.42 16.05
C VAL A 38 -27.08 -10.96 15.95
N THR A 39 -26.71 -10.20 16.98
CA THR A 39 -26.71 -8.75 16.95
C THR A 39 -25.73 -8.34 15.86
N CYS A 40 -26.25 -8.08 14.67
CA CYS A 40 -25.55 -7.41 13.59
C CYS A 40 -25.32 -5.95 14.02
N SER A 41 -24.37 -5.74 14.92
CA SER A 41 -23.90 -4.44 15.35
C SER A 41 -22.40 -4.50 15.51
N SER A 42 -21.69 -4.00 14.50
CA SER A 42 -20.55 -3.15 14.78
C SER A 42 -20.32 -2.29 13.55
N ALA A 43 -20.35 -0.98 13.77
CA ALA A 43 -19.94 0.05 12.81
C ALA A 43 -18.75 -0.42 11.99
N LEU A 44 -18.70 -0.07 10.70
CA LEU A 44 -17.51 -0.31 9.89
C LEU A 44 -16.30 0.23 10.67
N ASP A 45 -15.45 -0.66 11.16
CA ASP A 45 -14.25 -0.27 11.88
C ASP A 45 -13.22 0.11 10.83
N ILE A 46 -12.92 1.40 10.75
CA ILE A 46 -11.91 1.92 9.84
C ILE A 46 -10.56 1.23 10.08
N MET A 47 -10.28 0.80 11.31
CA MET A 47 -9.06 0.07 11.67
C MET A 47 -9.03 -1.32 11.07
N ALA A 48 -10.17 -2.03 11.06
CA ALA A 48 -10.29 -3.34 10.43
C ALA A 48 -10.00 -3.27 8.92
N PHE A 49 -10.51 -2.25 8.23
CA PHE A 49 -10.23 -2.07 6.80
C PHE A 49 -8.78 -1.61 6.53
N LEU A 50 -8.25 -0.69 7.34
CA LEU A 50 -6.85 -0.30 7.22
C LEU A 50 -5.91 -1.50 7.42
N SER A 51 -6.32 -2.50 8.21
CA SER A 51 -5.62 -3.79 8.32
C SER A 51 -5.54 -4.53 6.98
N ASP A 52 -6.66 -4.67 6.27
CA ASP A 52 -6.70 -5.34 4.96
C ASP A 52 -5.87 -4.59 3.91
N LEU A 53 -5.96 -3.26 3.90
CA LEU A 53 -5.17 -2.41 3.01
C LEU A 53 -3.67 -2.54 3.30
N ARG A 54 -3.28 -2.55 4.58
CA ARG A 54 -1.90 -2.80 5.03
C ARG A 54 -1.41 -4.17 4.61
N ALA A 55 -2.23 -5.21 4.72
CA ALA A 55 -1.86 -6.56 4.29
C ALA A 55 -1.62 -6.61 2.77
N LYS A 56 -2.51 -5.99 1.98
CA LYS A 56 -2.41 -5.94 0.51
C LYS A 56 -1.23 -5.13 0.02
N TYR A 57 -0.94 -3.99 0.65
CA TYR A 57 0.09 -3.04 0.23
C TYR A 57 1.26 -2.95 1.22
N ALA A 58 1.59 -4.04 1.92
CA ALA A 58 2.61 -4.06 2.98
C ALA A 58 3.99 -3.52 2.54
N HIS A 59 4.30 -3.61 1.25
CA HIS A 59 5.55 -3.13 0.65
C HIS A 59 5.49 -1.67 0.18
N GLN A 60 4.37 -0.97 0.35
CA GLN A 60 4.13 0.40 -0.12
C GLN A 60 3.87 1.34 1.06
N SER A 61 4.85 1.47 1.95
CA SER A 61 4.72 2.24 3.19
C SER A 61 4.31 3.69 2.97
N THR A 62 4.85 4.38 1.95
CA THR A 62 4.50 5.77 1.63
C THR A 62 3.03 5.92 1.25
N PHE A 63 2.48 4.94 0.53
CA PHE A 63 1.05 4.94 0.17
C PHE A 63 0.18 4.72 1.40
N LEU A 64 0.50 3.70 2.21
CA LEU A 64 -0.25 3.40 3.43
C LEU A 64 -0.23 4.58 4.41
N GLN A 65 0.92 5.21 4.61
CA GLN A 65 1.06 6.40 5.45
C GLN A 65 0.10 7.52 5.00
N SER A 66 0.07 7.82 3.70
CA SER A 66 -0.80 8.88 3.18
C SER A 66 -2.29 8.58 3.36
N VAL A 67 -2.70 7.31 3.19
CA VAL A 67 -4.08 6.90 3.44
C VAL A 67 -4.44 7.04 4.93
N GLU A 68 -3.53 6.64 5.82
CA GLU A 68 -3.74 6.77 7.28
C GLU A 68 -3.81 8.22 7.74
N GLU A 69 -2.91 9.09 7.26
CA GLU A 69 -2.93 10.52 7.57
C GLU A 69 -4.21 11.22 7.07
N MET A 70 -4.67 10.84 5.87
CA MET A 70 -5.93 11.34 5.34
C MET A 70 -7.13 10.84 6.17
N ALA A 71 -7.12 9.56 6.59
CA ALA A 71 -8.18 9.00 7.43
C ALA A 71 -8.29 9.74 8.78
N LEU A 72 -7.15 10.05 9.41
CA LEU A 72 -7.12 10.85 10.64
C LEU A 72 -7.70 12.25 10.41
N SER A 73 -7.36 12.88 9.28
CA SER A 73 -7.87 14.22 8.94
C SER A 73 -9.38 14.23 8.67
N LEU A 74 -9.95 13.12 8.20
CA LEU A 74 -11.38 12.96 7.91
C LEU A 74 -12.17 12.32 9.06
N GLN A 75 -11.55 12.08 10.22
CA GLN A 75 -12.19 11.48 11.39
C GLN A 75 -13.54 12.15 11.76
N PRO A 76 -13.70 13.49 11.74
CA PRO A 76 -14.99 14.11 12.03
C PRO A 76 -16.12 13.71 11.09
N LEU A 77 -15.82 13.38 9.82
CA LEU A 77 -16.81 12.85 8.88
C LEU A 77 -17.18 11.40 9.22
N PHE A 78 -16.23 10.60 9.69
CA PHE A 78 -16.47 9.20 10.04
C PHE A 78 -17.26 9.04 11.34
N GLU A 79 -17.19 10.03 12.23
CA GLU A 79 -17.92 10.09 13.50
C GLU A 79 -19.31 10.74 13.36
N ASP A 80 -19.69 11.20 12.15
CA ASP A 80 -21.03 11.73 11.88
C ASP A 80 -22.10 10.67 12.23
N PRO A 81 -23.08 10.98 13.10
CA PRO A 81 -24.01 10.00 13.64
C PRO A 81 -25.01 9.47 12.59
N GLU A 82 -25.23 10.20 11.49
CA GLU A 82 -26.18 9.83 10.45
C GLU A 82 -25.49 9.23 9.22
N ARG A 83 -24.33 9.78 8.85
CA ARG A 83 -23.63 9.49 7.58
C ARG A 83 -22.23 8.92 7.77
N GLY A 84 -21.74 8.75 9.00
CA GLY A 84 -20.39 8.27 9.28
C GLY A 84 -20.08 6.95 8.56
N ASP A 85 -21.00 6.00 8.61
CA ASP A 85 -20.84 4.71 7.92
C ASP A 85 -20.80 4.84 6.38
N PHE A 86 -21.54 5.81 5.82
CA PHE A 86 -21.44 6.12 4.38
C PHE A 86 -20.06 6.68 4.05
N TYR A 87 -19.56 7.64 4.82
CA TYR A 87 -18.25 8.24 4.58
C TYR A 87 -17.10 7.24 4.74
N LYS A 88 -17.18 6.36 5.73
CA LYS A 88 -16.21 5.27 5.88
C LYS A 88 -16.18 4.40 4.62
N ARG A 89 -17.33 3.86 4.17
CA ARG A 89 -17.41 3.04 2.96
C ARG A 89 -16.91 3.76 1.71
N ALA A 90 -17.28 5.03 1.55
CA ALA A 90 -16.81 5.85 0.43
C ALA A 90 -15.29 6.00 0.46
N PHE A 91 -14.71 6.30 1.63
CA PHE A 91 -13.25 6.39 1.80
C PHE A 91 -12.55 5.08 1.46
N LEU A 92 -13.12 3.93 1.84
CA LEU A 92 -12.55 2.63 1.51
C LEU A 92 -12.46 2.40 0.01
N VAL A 93 -13.54 2.68 -0.72
CA VAL A 93 -13.56 2.53 -2.18
C VAL A 93 -12.57 3.50 -2.82
N MET A 94 -12.51 4.74 -2.31
CA MET A 94 -11.59 5.77 -2.81
C MET A 94 -10.11 5.51 -2.50
N ALA A 95 -9.79 4.64 -1.53
CA ALA A 95 -8.41 4.26 -1.21
C ALA A 95 -7.86 3.19 -2.16
N GLU A 96 -8.70 2.47 -2.90
CA GLU A 96 -8.26 1.53 -3.92
C GLU A 96 -8.29 2.20 -5.30
N PRO A 97 -7.18 2.23 -6.06
CA PRO A 97 -7.18 2.84 -7.38
C PRO A 97 -8.05 2.04 -8.36
N GLU A 98 -8.84 2.74 -9.19
CA GLU A 98 -9.65 2.10 -10.24
C GLU A 98 -8.81 1.24 -11.20
N ARG A 99 -7.61 1.72 -11.55
CA ARG A 99 -6.69 0.98 -12.42
C ARG A 99 -5.23 1.37 -12.19
N THR A 100 -4.36 0.38 -12.16
CA THR A 100 -2.90 0.59 -12.19
C THR A 100 -2.30 -0.17 -13.37
N VAL A 101 -1.62 0.54 -14.26
CA VAL A 101 -0.91 -0.04 -15.41
C VAL A 101 0.58 0.08 -15.18
N SER A 102 1.30 -1.05 -15.20
CA SER A 102 2.77 -1.07 -15.18
C SER A 102 3.30 -1.64 -16.49
N PHE A 103 4.36 -1.04 -17.03
CA PHE A 103 4.86 -1.39 -18.35
C PHE A 103 6.36 -1.16 -18.49
N ARG A 104 7.00 -1.91 -19.38
CA ARG A 104 8.42 -1.75 -19.71
C ARG A 104 8.59 -0.60 -20.71
N VAL A 105 9.56 0.27 -20.47
CA VAL A 105 10.00 1.32 -21.42
C VAL A 105 11.40 0.96 -21.88
N ALA A 106 11.57 0.68 -23.17
CA ALA A 106 12.87 0.35 -23.77
C ALA A 106 13.27 1.46 -24.75
N TRP A 107 14.51 1.96 -24.63
CA TRP A 107 15.02 3.10 -25.38
C TRP A 107 16.53 2.94 -25.63
N VAL A 108 17.10 3.71 -26.56
CA VAL A 108 18.53 3.61 -26.93
C VAL A 108 19.26 4.89 -26.55
N ASP A 109 20.38 4.75 -25.83
CA ASP A 109 21.21 5.86 -25.37
C ASP A 109 22.14 6.42 -26.46
N ASP A 110 22.89 7.48 -26.17
CA ASP A 110 23.83 8.12 -27.11
C ASP A 110 24.99 7.22 -27.56
N LYS A 111 25.24 6.12 -26.85
CA LYS A 111 26.26 5.13 -27.20
C LYS A 111 25.70 3.95 -28.00
N GLY A 112 24.40 3.99 -28.36
CA GLY A 112 23.73 2.90 -29.05
C GLY A 112 23.37 1.72 -28.13
N ILE A 113 23.44 1.90 -26.81
CA ILE A 113 23.16 0.84 -25.84
C ILE A 113 21.66 0.85 -25.52
N MET A 114 21.04 -0.33 -25.58
CA MET A 114 19.66 -0.54 -25.15
C MET A 114 19.53 -0.35 -23.64
N ARG A 115 18.59 0.51 -23.23
CA ARG A 115 18.24 0.80 -21.84
C ARG A 115 16.80 0.36 -21.59
N ILE A 116 16.53 -0.06 -20.36
CA ILE A 116 15.21 -0.51 -19.94
C ILE A 116 14.88 0.14 -18.60
N ASN A 117 13.68 0.71 -18.53
CA ASN A 117 13.10 1.33 -17.35
C ASN A 117 11.70 0.78 -17.11
N ARG A 118 11.20 0.95 -15.89
CA ARG A 118 9.81 0.64 -15.54
C ARG A 118 8.98 1.92 -15.54
N GLY A 119 7.85 1.87 -16.22
CA GLY A 119 6.84 2.92 -16.24
C GLY A 119 5.54 2.49 -15.56
N TRP A 120 4.81 3.45 -15.03
CA TRP A 120 3.51 3.26 -14.40
C TRP A 120 2.53 4.37 -14.73
N ARG A 121 1.24 4.01 -14.79
CA ARG A 121 0.12 4.93 -14.73
C ARG A 121 -0.90 4.42 -13.71
N VAL A 122 -1.08 5.18 -12.64
CA VAL A 122 -2.10 4.97 -11.60
C VAL A 122 -3.27 5.89 -11.89
N GLU A 123 -4.39 5.31 -12.26
CA GLU A 123 -5.66 5.98 -12.49
C GLU A 123 -6.52 5.75 -11.24
N PHE A 124 -6.50 6.73 -10.33
CA PHE A 124 -6.99 6.53 -8.97
C PHE A 124 -8.51 6.63 -8.89
N SER A 125 -9.08 7.72 -9.44
CA SER A 125 -10.53 7.95 -9.41
C SER A 125 -10.97 8.79 -10.60
N SER A 126 -12.07 8.39 -11.22
CA SER A 126 -12.74 9.11 -12.31
C SER A 126 -14.07 9.74 -11.90
N VAL A 127 -14.43 9.69 -10.61
CA VAL A 127 -15.74 10.09 -10.08
C VAL A 127 -16.13 11.53 -10.47
N LEU A 128 -15.19 12.47 -10.46
CA LEU A 128 -15.44 13.87 -10.82
C LEU A 128 -15.10 14.20 -12.28
N GLY A 129 -14.52 13.27 -13.04
CA GLY A 129 -14.06 13.52 -14.41
C GLY A 129 -12.80 12.72 -14.78
N PRO A 130 -12.14 13.04 -15.90
CA PRO A 130 -10.99 12.28 -16.38
C PRO A 130 -9.81 12.29 -15.40
N TYR A 131 -9.03 11.20 -15.39
CA TYR A 131 -7.86 11.05 -14.52
C TYR A 131 -6.82 12.15 -14.75
N LYS A 132 -6.68 13.06 -13.78
CA LYS A 132 -5.75 14.18 -13.89
C LYS A 132 -4.60 14.07 -12.89
N GLY A 133 -3.39 14.04 -13.44
CA GLY A 133 -2.15 14.22 -12.68
C GLY A 133 -0.91 13.95 -13.53
N GLY A 134 0.16 14.65 -13.19
CA GLY A 134 1.40 14.68 -13.97
C GLY A 134 2.19 13.36 -13.98
N LEU A 135 3.26 13.37 -14.75
CA LEU A 135 4.26 12.31 -14.82
C LEU A 135 5.49 12.72 -14.00
N ARG A 136 6.08 11.77 -13.26
CA ARG A 136 7.33 11.98 -12.52
C ARG A 136 8.41 11.03 -13.05
N PHE A 137 9.54 11.59 -13.47
CA PHE A 137 10.74 10.83 -13.82
C PHE A 137 11.80 11.09 -12.76
N HIS A 138 12.12 10.04 -12.00
CA HIS A 138 13.16 10.09 -10.99
C HIS A 138 13.61 8.65 -10.67
N PRO A 139 14.89 8.38 -10.42
CA PRO A 139 15.39 7.02 -10.19
C PRO A 139 14.81 6.32 -8.94
N THR A 140 14.18 7.08 -8.04
CA THR A 140 13.51 6.53 -6.84
C THR A 140 12.01 6.30 -7.04
N VAL A 141 11.46 6.53 -8.24
CA VAL A 141 10.02 6.31 -8.49
C VAL A 141 9.73 4.82 -8.45
N ASP A 142 8.72 4.46 -7.68
CA ASP A 142 8.07 3.14 -7.69
C ASP A 142 6.54 3.30 -7.72
N GLU A 143 5.83 2.17 -7.77
CA GLU A 143 4.37 2.14 -7.79
C GLU A 143 3.75 2.76 -6.52
N GLY A 144 4.35 2.51 -5.35
CA GLY A 144 3.84 2.98 -4.05
C GLY A 144 3.87 4.51 -3.96
N ILE A 145 4.98 5.13 -4.39
CA ILE A 145 5.10 6.58 -4.46
C ILE A 145 4.07 7.17 -5.43
N LEU A 146 3.83 6.52 -6.58
CA LEU A 146 2.85 7.01 -7.55
C LEU A 146 1.40 6.82 -7.08
N LYS A 147 1.10 5.76 -6.32
CA LYS A 147 -0.19 5.57 -5.65
C LYS A 147 -0.44 6.62 -4.59
N PHE A 148 0.52 6.86 -3.70
CA PHE A 148 0.52 7.99 -2.76
C PHE A 148 0.18 9.30 -3.46
N LEU A 149 0.97 9.68 -4.47
CA LEU A 149 0.78 10.94 -5.18
C LEU A 149 -0.55 10.98 -5.95
N GLY A 150 -1.04 9.85 -6.44
CA GLY A 150 -2.31 9.75 -7.16
C GLY A 150 -3.53 9.89 -6.24
N PHE A 151 -3.44 9.29 -5.05
CA PHE A 151 -4.45 9.38 -4.00
C PHE A 151 -4.65 10.83 -3.54
N GLU A 152 -3.58 11.53 -3.19
CA GLU A 152 -3.68 12.94 -2.82
C GLU A 152 -4.15 13.82 -3.97
N GLN A 153 -3.76 13.49 -5.21
CA GLN A 153 -4.14 14.27 -6.39
C GLN A 153 -5.66 14.24 -6.63
N MET A 154 -6.36 13.16 -6.26
CA MET A 154 -7.82 13.07 -6.31
C MET A 154 -8.46 14.17 -5.45
N PHE A 155 -8.09 14.27 -4.17
CA PHE A 155 -8.63 15.30 -3.25
C PHE A 155 -8.23 16.70 -3.69
N LYS A 156 -6.96 16.90 -4.08
CA LYS A 156 -6.48 18.18 -4.58
C LYS A 156 -7.28 18.68 -5.79
N ASN A 157 -7.60 17.79 -6.73
CA ASN A 157 -8.37 18.16 -7.91
C ASN A 157 -9.82 18.45 -7.57
N ALA A 158 -10.44 17.66 -6.66
CA ALA A 158 -11.79 17.91 -6.18
C ALA A 158 -11.95 19.32 -5.59
N LEU A 159 -10.95 19.79 -4.84
CA LEU A 159 -10.94 21.13 -4.23
C LEU A 159 -10.85 22.29 -5.25
N THR A 160 -10.53 22.01 -6.51
CA THR A 160 -10.52 23.05 -7.57
C THR A 160 -11.93 23.40 -8.08
N GLY A 161 -12.92 22.55 -7.82
CA GLY A 161 -14.28 22.68 -8.38
C GLY A 161 -14.39 22.36 -9.88
N LEU A 162 -13.29 21.98 -10.54
CA LEU A 162 -13.29 21.55 -11.93
C LEU A 162 -13.61 20.05 -12.04
N PRO A 163 -14.20 19.59 -13.16
CA PRO A 163 -14.52 18.18 -13.37
C PRO A 163 -13.27 17.36 -13.69
N LEU A 164 -12.47 17.08 -12.66
CA LEU A 164 -11.16 16.43 -12.75
C LEU A 164 -11.07 15.29 -11.74
N GLY A 165 -10.81 14.07 -12.22
CA GLY A 165 -10.49 12.91 -11.40
C GLY A 165 -9.03 12.93 -10.90
N GLY A 166 -8.62 11.88 -10.20
CA GLY A 166 -7.28 11.73 -9.64
C GLY A 166 -6.42 10.70 -10.38
N GLY A 167 -5.14 11.00 -10.57
CA GLY A 167 -4.20 10.00 -11.07
C GLY A 167 -2.76 10.47 -10.99
N LYS A 168 -1.82 9.58 -11.27
CA LYS A 168 -0.39 9.89 -11.39
C LYS A 168 0.28 8.90 -12.32
N GLY A 169 1.43 9.26 -12.86
CA GLY A 169 2.28 8.30 -13.54
C GLY A 169 3.74 8.70 -13.43
N GLY A 170 4.59 7.90 -14.03
CA GLY A 170 6.01 8.14 -13.97
C GLY A 170 6.81 6.93 -14.39
N ALA A 171 8.11 7.07 -14.24
CA ALA A 171 9.07 6.01 -14.48
C ALA A 171 10.30 6.22 -13.61
N ASP A 172 11.04 5.13 -13.38
CA ASP A 172 12.34 5.11 -12.69
C ASP A 172 13.49 5.69 -13.55
N PHE A 173 13.15 6.46 -14.59
CA PHE A 173 14.10 7.14 -15.46
C PHE A 173 14.68 8.39 -14.80
N ASP A 174 16.00 8.52 -14.86
CA ASP A 174 16.72 9.72 -14.41
C ASP A 174 17.06 10.63 -15.59
N PRO A 175 16.36 11.78 -15.78
CA PRO A 175 16.67 12.73 -16.83
C PRO A 175 17.98 13.49 -16.57
N LYS A 176 18.51 13.46 -15.34
CA LYS A 176 19.76 14.16 -15.01
C LYS A 176 20.92 13.52 -15.77
N GLY A 177 21.71 14.37 -16.41
CA GLY A 177 22.87 13.95 -17.20
C GLY A 177 22.51 13.23 -18.51
N LYS A 178 21.25 13.23 -18.94
CA LYS A 178 20.83 12.74 -20.25
C LYS A 178 20.88 13.86 -21.29
N SER A 179 21.23 13.50 -22.52
CA SER A 179 21.15 14.46 -23.62
C SER A 179 19.69 14.73 -24.01
N PRO A 180 19.40 15.84 -24.72
CA PRO A 180 18.05 16.09 -25.24
C PRO A 180 17.53 14.96 -26.13
N ARG A 181 18.42 14.27 -26.87
CA ARG A 181 18.06 13.13 -27.71
C ARG A 181 17.66 11.92 -26.88
N GLU A 182 18.39 11.65 -25.80
CA GLU A 182 18.06 10.55 -24.87
C GLU A 182 16.72 10.81 -24.17
N VAL A 183 16.45 12.05 -23.74
CA VAL A 183 15.16 12.43 -23.14
C VAL A 183 14.01 12.33 -24.13
N GLN A 184 14.22 12.61 -25.42
CA GLN A 184 13.21 12.43 -26.47
C GLN A 184 12.97 10.97 -26.84
N SER A 185 14.03 10.16 -26.81
CA SER A 185 14.01 8.72 -27.10
C SER A 185 13.26 7.94 -26.02
N PHE A 186 13.36 8.42 -24.77
CA PHE A 186 12.62 7.93 -23.62
C PHE A 186 11.14 8.31 -23.65
#